data_AF-A0A0Q6H1Y2-F1
#
_entry.id   AF-A0A0Q6H1Y2-F1
#
_cell.length_a   1.000
_cell.length_b   1.000
_cell.length_c   1.000
_cell.angle_alpha   90.00
_cell.angle_beta   90.00
_cell.angle_gamma   90.00
#
_symmetry.space_group_name_H-M   'P 1'
#
loop_
_entity.id
_entity.type
_entity.pdbx_description
1 polymer ?
#
loop_
_entity_poly.entity_id
_entity_poly.type
_entity_poly.pdbx_seq_one_letter_code
_entity_poly.pdbx_strand_id
1 'polypeptide(L)'
;MQMMIQFDWLGHIVEALVMAGIVGVAAMAFYERRVAVLIGLAFAGGHFHGREKRDYEISVHMPPPHLDAYLMWRWSWDQMTDFWPAALVVLTISVWLYRRWFPKHET
;
A
#
# COMPACT_ATOMS: atom_id res chain seq x y z
N MET A 1 19.24 23.33 -8.38
CA MET A 1 18.77 22.08 -7.71
C MET A 1 17.91 22.42 -6.50
N GLN A 2 16.80 23.12 -6.70
CA GLN A 2 15.82 23.51 -5.65
C GLN A 2 14.37 23.41 -6.18
N MET A 3 14.18 23.54 -7.49
CA MET A 3 12.87 23.43 -8.16
C MET A 3 12.27 22.02 -8.13
N MET A 4 13.10 20.96 -8.08
CA MET A 4 12.65 19.56 -8.03
C MET A 4 11.96 19.19 -6.70
N ILE A 5 12.35 19.84 -5.60
CA ILE A 5 11.78 19.58 -4.27
C ILE A 5 10.36 20.17 -4.14
N GLN A 6 10.07 21.26 -4.85
CA GLN A 6 8.78 21.97 -4.72
C GLN A 6 7.59 21.23 -5.33
N PHE A 7 7.81 20.23 -6.19
CA PHE A 7 6.76 19.41 -6.80
C PHE A 7 6.81 17.94 -6.42
N ASP A 8 7.70 17.57 -5.49
CA ASP A 8 7.86 16.19 -5.07
C ASP A 8 6.52 15.63 -4.56
N TRP A 9 5.82 16.37 -3.69
CA TRP A 9 4.50 16.02 -3.17
C TRP A 9 3.45 15.68 -4.25
N LEU A 10 3.49 16.35 -5.42
CA LEU A 10 2.57 16.08 -6.52
C LEU A 10 2.91 14.76 -7.22
N GLY A 11 4.20 14.48 -7.41
CA GLY A 11 4.67 13.18 -7.90
C GLY A 11 4.16 12.04 -7.02
N HIS A 12 4.20 12.22 -5.70
CA HIS A 12 3.73 11.22 -4.74
C HIS A 12 2.22 11.02 -4.77
N ILE A 13 1.44 12.08 -5.01
CA ILE A 13 0.00 11.94 -5.25
C ILE A 13 -0.25 11.07 -6.48
N VAL A 14 0.48 11.30 -7.57
CA VAL A 14 0.34 10.50 -8.78
C VAL A 14 0.74 9.05 -8.54
N GLU A 15 1.87 8.80 -7.88
CA GLU A 15 2.32 7.44 -7.52
C GLU A 15 1.29 6.70 -6.67
N ALA A 16 0.74 7.35 -5.65
CA ALA A 16 -0.28 6.77 -4.77
C ALA A 16 -1.58 6.46 -5.53
N LEU A 17 -2.02 7.33 -6.44
CA LEU A 17 -3.21 7.10 -7.27
C LEU A 17 -3.00 5.97 -8.28
N VAL A 18 -1.82 5.87 -8.88
CA VAL A 18 -1.45 4.76 -9.78
C VAL A 18 -1.44 3.44 -9.00
N MET A 19 -0.84 3.42 -7.82
CA MET A 19 -0.84 2.25 -6.93
C MET A 19 -2.27 1.86 -6.54
N ALA A 20 -3.11 2.83 -6.16
CA ALA A 20 -4.52 2.60 -5.86
C ALA A 20 -5.27 1.97 -7.03
N GLY A 21 -5.03 2.47 -8.25
CA GLY A 21 -5.62 1.94 -9.47
C GLY A 21 -5.21 0.49 -9.72
N ILE A 22 -3.91 0.19 -9.67
CA ILE A 22 -3.38 -1.16 -9.89
C ILE A 22 -3.95 -2.14 -8.86
N VAL A 23 -3.84 -1.81 -7.57
CA VAL A 23 -4.33 -2.66 -6.48
C VAL A 23 -5.84 -2.80 -6.54
N GLY A 24 -6.57 -1.72 -6.80
CA GLY A 24 -8.02 -1.73 -6.92
C GLY A 24 -8.51 -2.61 -8.06
N VAL A 25 -7.88 -2.52 -9.24
CA VAL A 25 -8.20 -3.40 -10.38
C VAL A 25 -7.91 -4.86 -10.05
N ALA A 26 -6.77 -5.16 -9.44
CA ALA A 26 -6.45 -6.52 -9.01
C ALA A 26 -7.46 -7.05 -7.97
N ALA A 27 -7.88 -6.21 -7.02
CA ALA A 27 -8.87 -6.57 -6.01
C ALA A 27 -10.26 -6.90 -6.60
N MET A 28 -10.62 -6.37 -7.77
CA MET A 28 -11.90 -6.70 -8.42
C MET A 28 -12.05 -8.19 -8.77
N ALA A 29 -10.94 -8.94 -8.84
CA ALA A 29 -11.00 -10.39 -9.04
C ALA A 29 -11.61 -11.13 -7.84
N PHE A 30 -11.55 -10.54 -6.64
CA PHE A 30 -11.95 -11.19 -5.39
C PHE A 30 -13.12 -10.48 -4.68
N TYR A 31 -13.27 -9.17 -4.89
CA TYR A 31 -14.24 -8.34 -4.19
C TYR A 31 -15.15 -7.59 -5.17
N GLU A 32 -16.33 -7.18 -4.70
CA GLU A 32 -17.18 -6.24 -5.42
C GLU A 32 -16.48 -4.89 -5.67
N ARG A 33 -16.90 -4.18 -6.73
CA ARG A 33 -16.25 -2.94 -7.19
C ARG A 33 -16.03 -1.91 -6.07
N ARG A 34 -17.01 -1.72 -5.19
CA ARG A 34 -16.93 -0.74 -4.09
C ARG A 34 -15.82 -1.09 -3.10
N VAL A 35 -15.77 -2.35 -2.67
CA VAL A 35 -14.73 -2.85 -1.75
C VAL A 35 -13.36 -2.84 -2.43
N ALA A 36 -13.28 -3.22 -3.69
CA ALA A 36 -12.03 -3.19 -4.46
C ALA A 36 -11.43 -1.76 -4.55
N VAL A 37 -12.28 -0.74 -4.80
CA VAL A 37 -11.84 0.67 -4.78
C VAL A 37 -11.34 1.07 -3.40
N LEU A 38 -12.04 0.69 -2.32
CA LEU A 38 -11.61 0.99 -0.96
C LEU A 38 -10.26 0.34 -0.62
N ILE A 39 -10.02 -0.90 -1.06
CA ILE A 39 -8.74 -1.58 -0.88
C ILE A 39 -7.62 -0.81 -1.60
N GLY A 40 -7.84 -0.39 -2.85
CA GLY A 40 -6.87 0.42 -3.58
C GLY A 40 -6.54 1.73 -2.86
N LEU A 41 -7.55 2.44 -2.37
CA LEU A 41 -7.37 3.69 -1.60
C LEU A 41 -6.64 3.45 -0.27
N ALA A 42 -6.87 2.32 0.40
CA ALA A 42 -6.15 1.96 1.62
C ALA A 42 -4.65 1.76 1.36
N PHE A 43 -4.26 1.16 0.23
CA PHE A 43 -2.86 1.05 -0.19
C PHE A 43 -2.22 2.42 -0.45
N ALA A 44 -2.94 3.34 -1.09
CA ALA A 44 -2.47 4.72 -1.25
C ALA A 44 -2.24 5.41 0.10
N GLY A 45 -3.16 5.26 1.04
CA GLY A 45 -2.99 5.78 2.41
C GLY A 45 -1.77 5.21 3.11
N GLY A 46 -1.55 3.89 3.01
CA GLY A 46 -0.36 3.22 3.54
C GLY A 46 0.95 3.72 2.93
N HIS A 47 0.97 3.97 1.61
CA HIS A 47 2.11 4.55 0.92
C HIS A 47 2.48 5.95 1.46
N PHE A 48 1.50 6.84 1.63
CA PHE A 48 1.76 8.16 2.21
C PHE A 48 2.24 8.06 3.67
N HIS A 49 1.62 7.20 4.48
CA HIS A 49 2.00 7.03 5.88
C HIS A 49 3.43 6.50 6.03
N GLY A 50 3.82 5.49 5.25
CA GLY A 50 5.19 4.96 5.26
C GLY A 50 6.23 6.02 4.92
N ARG A 51 5.87 6.96 4.04
CA ARG A 51 6.72 8.05 3.63
C ARG A 51 6.82 9.19 4.65
N GLU A 52 5.70 9.64 5.20
CA GLU A 52 5.68 10.65 6.27
C GLU A 52 6.54 10.21 7.45
N LYS A 53 6.41 8.94 7.85
CA LYS A 53 7.19 8.37 8.95
C LYS A 53 8.69 8.29 8.63
N ARG A 54 9.06 7.89 7.40
CA ARG A 54 10.47 7.92 6.94
C ARG A 54 11.04 9.34 6.97
N ASP A 55 10.29 10.30 6.45
CA ASP A 55 10.74 11.70 6.37
C ASP A 55 10.91 12.28 7.79
N TYR A 56 10.03 11.92 8.73
CA TYR A 56 10.18 12.24 10.16
C TYR A 56 11.46 11.64 10.76
N GLU A 57 11.72 10.34 10.56
CA GLU A 57 12.91 9.67 11.11
C GLU A 57 14.23 10.26 10.59
N ILE A 58 14.27 10.61 9.31
CA ILE A 58 15.42 11.33 8.72
C ILE A 58 15.58 12.70 9.40
N SER A 59 14.48 13.43 9.61
CA SER A 59 14.53 14.77 10.22
C SER A 59 15.09 14.78 11.65
N VAL A 60 14.90 13.69 12.40
CA VAL A 60 15.36 13.54 13.78
C VAL A 60 16.66 12.72 13.92
N HIS A 61 17.31 12.35 12.81
CA HIS A 61 18.54 11.55 12.79
C HIS A 61 18.44 10.27 13.62
N MET A 62 17.31 9.56 13.48
CA MET A 62 17.04 8.38 14.29
C MET A 62 18.12 7.30 14.05
N PRO A 63 18.74 6.72 15.10
CA PRO A 63 19.73 5.67 14.93
C PRO A 63 19.10 4.40 14.31
N PRO A 64 19.81 3.65 13.44
CA PRO A 64 19.32 2.41 12.83
C PRO A 64 19.00 1.34 13.90
N PRO A 65 17.98 0.47 13.73
CA PRO A 65 17.66 -0.28 12.50
C PRO A 65 16.24 -0.04 11.94
N HIS A 66 15.72 1.18 12.04
CA HIS A 66 14.30 1.42 11.72
C HIS A 66 14.00 1.46 10.21
N LEU A 67 14.96 1.86 9.36
CA LEU A 67 14.81 1.91 7.89
C LEU A 67 14.42 0.56 7.26
N ASP A 68 14.75 -0.56 7.91
CA ASP A 68 14.45 -1.91 7.40
C ASP A 68 12.97 -2.28 7.55
N ALA A 69 12.28 -1.76 8.57
CA ALA A 69 10.82 -1.93 8.70
C ALA A 69 10.04 -1.19 7.58
N TYR A 70 10.68 -0.22 6.90
CA TYR A 70 10.09 0.49 5.75
C TYR A 70 10.26 -0.26 4.44
N LEU A 71 11.09 -1.31 4.42
CA LEU A 71 11.22 -2.17 3.26
C LEU A 71 9.85 -2.74 2.87
N MET A 72 8.91 -2.95 3.81
CA MET A 72 7.57 -3.42 3.47
C MET A 72 6.82 -2.44 2.54
N TRP A 73 7.11 -1.14 2.58
CA TRP A 73 6.49 -0.13 1.71
C TRP A 73 7.37 0.22 0.51
N ARG A 74 8.63 -0.23 0.49
CA ARG A 74 9.38 -0.38 -0.75
C ARG A 74 8.72 -1.51 -1.52
N TRP A 75 7.85 -1.14 -2.46
CA TRP A 75 7.30 -2.01 -3.50
C TRP A 75 8.47 -2.57 -4.35
N SER A 76 9.17 -3.55 -3.79
CA SER A 76 10.31 -4.19 -4.40
C SER A 76 10.00 -5.66 -4.61
N TRP A 77 10.31 -6.15 -5.81
CA TRP A 77 10.20 -7.56 -6.15
C TRP A 77 11.46 -8.35 -5.76
N ASP A 78 12.45 -7.69 -5.14
CA ASP A 78 13.72 -8.30 -4.71
C ASP A 78 13.60 -9.24 -3.50
N GLN A 79 12.40 -9.40 -2.93
CA GLN A 79 12.10 -10.23 -1.75
C GLN A 79 12.94 -9.92 -0.50
N MET A 80 13.62 -8.77 -0.43
CA MET A 80 14.37 -8.37 0.77
C MET A 80 13.46 -7.82 1.88
N THR A 81 12.15 -7.83 1.65
CA THR A 81 11.15 -7.15 2.48
C THR A 81 10.01 -8.09 2.84
N ASP A 82 9.48 -7.97 4.05
CA ASP A 82 8.34 -8.76 4.52
C ASP A 82 7.02 -8.41 3.81
N PHE A 83 7.04 -7.52 2.81
CA PHE A 83 5.84 -7.05 2.10
C PHE A 83 5.05 -8.19 1.48
N TRP A 84 5.67 -8.97 0.58
CA TRP A 84 4.93 -9.98 -0.18
C TRP A 84 4.37 -11.10 0.71
N PRO A 85 5.13 -11.65 1.68
CA PRO A 85 4.56 -12.59 2.64
C PRO A 85 3.39 -12.02 3.43
N ALA A 86 3.52 -10.80 3.98
CA ALA A 86 2.46 -10.15 4.74
C ALA A 86 1.24 -9.86 3.87
N ALA A 87 1.43 -9.33 2.66
CA ALA A 87 0.39 -9.03 1.70
C ALA A 87 -0.40 -10.30 1.31
N LEU A 88 0.28 -11.42 1.06
CA LEU A 88 -0.36 -12.69 0.75
C LEU A 88 -1.19 -13.25 1.91
N VAL A 89 -0.65 -13.22 3.14
CA VAL A 89 -1.38 -13.68 4.33
C VAL A 89 -2.62 -12.81 4.57
N VAL A 90 -2.47 -11.49 4.55
CA VAL A 90 -3.57 -10.54 4.77
C VAL A 90 -4.62 -10.65 3.66
N LEU A 91 -4.21 -10.79 2.39
CA LEU A 91 -5.12 -11.00 1.27
C LEU A 91 -5.89 -12.32 1.44
N THR A 92 -5.23 -13.40 1.81
CA THR A 92 -5.88 -14.71 2.02
C THR A 92 -6.96 -14.63 3.10
N ILE A 93 -6.62 -14.05 4.27
CA ILE A 93 -7.55 -13.90 5.39
C ILE A 93 -8.72 -13.00 4.99
N SER A 94 -8.45 -11.88 4.33
CA SER A 94 -9.50 -10.94 3.94
C SER A 94 -10.44 -11.50 2.87
N VAL A 95 -9.94 -12.23 1.87
CA VAL A 95 -10.79 -12.94 0.89
C VAL A 95 -11.64 -13.99 1.59
N TRP A 96 -11.06 -14.78 2.50
CA TRP A 96 -11.78 -15.80 3.25
C TRP A 96 -12.92 -15.20 4.10
N LEU A 97 -12.61 -14.15 4.87
CA LEU A 97 -13.60 -13.44 5.68
C LEU A 97 -14.71 -12.79 4.83
N TYR A 98 -14.34 -12.11 3.75
CA TYR A 98 -15.31 -11.48 2.86
C TYR A 98 -16.28 -12.49 2.28
N ARG A 99 -15.80 -13.63 1.76
CA ARG A 99 -16.68 -14.70 1.23
C ARG A 99 -17.54 -15.34 2.30
N ARG A 100 -17.06 -15.42 3.55
CA ARG A 100 -17.80 -16.01 4.67
C ARG A 100 -18.95 -15.12 5.15
N TRP A 101 -18.79 -13.80 5.08
CA TRP A 101 -19.76 -12.82 5.56
C TRP A 101 -20.66 -12.25 4.47
N PHE A 102 -20.18 -12.20 3.23
CA PHE A 102 -20.91 -11.74 2.06
C PHE A 102 -20.97 -12.87 1.01
N PRO A 103 -21.72 -13.96 1.29
CA PRO A 103 -21.93 -14.99 0.29
C PRO A 103 -22.62 -14.36 -0.93
N LYS A 104 -22.13 -14.68 -2.13
CA LYS A 104 -22.87 -14.36 -3.35
C LYS A 104 -24.18 -15.13 -3.26
N HIS A 105 -25.28 -14.42 -3.08
CA HIS A 105 -26.59 -14.99 -3.30
C HIS A 105 -26.68 -15.26 -4.80
N GLU A 106 -26.55 -16.52 -5.19
CA GLU A 106 -26.85 -16.95 -6.55
C GLU A 106 -28.33 -16.63 -6.79
N THR A 107 -28.58 -15.65 -7.66
CA THR A 107 -29.91 -15.34 -8.22
C THR A 107 -30.20 -16.24 -9.39
#